data_AF-A0A945ZNR5-F1
#
_entry.id   AF-A0A945ZNR5-F1
#
_cell.length_a   1.000
_cell.length_b   1.000
_cell.length_c   1.000
_cell.angle_alpha   90.00
_cell.angle_beta   90.00
_cell.angle_gamma   90.00
#
_symmetry.space_group_name_H-M   'P 1'
#
loop_
_entity.id
_entity.type
_entity.pdbx_description
1 polymer ?
#
loop_
_entity_poly.entity_id
_entity_poly.type
_entity_poly.pdbx_seq_one_letter_code
_entity_poly.pdbx_strand_id
1 'polypeptide(L)'
;MTDSEHQEAEWIEGCKRGDTAAQRKLFGAMFPYLKGAVRRYIFDEDEVQDVLQEAFIRIFKNLEKFDPSKGKFRSWAARIAVNVAITEGKKRQRIQELPGQTSLEVDPSALETLALGDLISVLKGMPKEQYEVLNLYVVEGYNHKEIGGMLGIAPELSRQRLTRARKWVMDRFKLSGGELIPKMQNLS
;
A
#
# COMPACT_ATOMS: atom_id res chain seq x y z
N MET A 1 11.40 -6.25 -23.68
CA MET A 1 11.97 -5.21 -22.80
C MET A 1 11.72 -3.88 -23.48
N THR A 2 10.89 -3.00 -22.91
CA THR A 2 10.52 -1.71 -23.54
C THR A 2 11.55 -0.62 -23.24
N ASP A 3 11.54 0.49 -23.97
CA ASP A 3 12.45 1.64 -23.73
C ASP A 3 12.36 2.16 -22.29
N SER A 4 11.15 2.14 -21.71
CA SER A 4 10.91 2.50 -20.31
C SER A 4 11.57 1.57 -19.31
N GLU A 5 11.70 0.27 -19.59
CA GLU A 5 12.33 -0.70 -18.69
C GLU A 5 13.86 -0.58 -18.72
N HIS A 6 14.45 -0.28 -19.89
CA HIS A 6 15.88 0.03 -20.01
C HIS A 6 16.24 1.30 -19.23
N GLN A 7 15.41 2.33 -19.36
CA GLN A 7 15.60 3.60 -18.67
C GLN A 7 15.50 3.45 -17.13
N GLU A 8 14.57 2.62 -16.63
CA GLU A 8 14.47 2.30 -15.19
C GLU A 8 15.74 1.59 -14.69
N ALA A 9 16.24 0.61 -15.45
CA ALA A 9 17.45 -0.12 -15.10
C ALA A 9 18.69 0.79 -15.04
N GLU A 10 18.84 1.71 -16.00
CA GLU A 10 19.92 2.71 -16.00
C GLU A 10 19.88 3.59 -14.75
N TRP A 11 18.69 4.05 -14.34
CA TRP A 11 18.55 4.87 -13.14
C TRP A 11 18.87 4.07 -11.88
N ILE A 12 18.43 2.81 -11.78
CA ILE A 12 18.76 1.94 -10.65
C ILE A 12 20.27 1.76 -10.53
N GLU A 13 20.95 1.43 -11.63
CA GLU A 13 22.40 1.24 -11.63
C GLU A 13 23.15 2.56 -11.34
N GLY A 14 22.65 3.70 -11.83
CA GLY A 14 23.17 5.01 -11.44
C GLY A 14 23.04 5.28 -9.94
N CYS A 15 21.87 4.97 -9.36
CA CYS A 15 21.64 5.14 -7.92
C CYS A 15 22.59 4.30 -7.07
N LYS A 16 22.88 3.06 -7.47
CA LYS A 16 23.86 2.18 -6.80
C LYS A 16 25.27 2.78 -6.76
N ARG A 17 25.63 3.54 -7.80
CA ARG A 17 26.90 4.29 -7.87
C ARG A 17 26.87 5.65 -7.15
N GLY A 18 25.77 6.00 -6.49
CA GLY A 18 25.61 7.28 -5.80
C GLY A 18 25.30 8.46 -6.73
N ASP A 19 24.88 8.22 -7.97
CA ASP A 19 24.52 9.30 -8.90
C ASP A 19 23.23 10.00 -8.47
N THR A 20 23.36 11.27 -8.07
CA THR A 20 22.24 12.11 -7.63
C THR A 20 21.24 12.42 -8.74
N ALA A 21 21.67 12.46 -10.01
CA ALA A 21 20.76 12.67 -11.13
C ALA A 21 19.90 11.43 -11.35
N ALA A 22 20.49 10.23 -11.26
CA ALA A 22 19.76 8.97 -11.31
C ALA A 22 18.76 8.84 -10.15
N GLN A 23 19.16 9.21 -8.93
CA GLN A 23 18.27 9.23 -7.75
C GLN A 23 17.06 10.15 -7.95
N ARG A 24 17.27 11.35 -8.50
CA ARG A 24 16.17 12.28 -8.80
C ARG A 24 15.18 11.72 -9.82
N LYS A 25 15.68 11.10 -10.90
CA LYS A 25 14.81 10.48 -11.92
C LYS A 25 14.01 9.32 -11.34
N LEU A 26 14.68 8.42 -10.61
CA LEU A 26 14.02 7.27 -9.98
C LEU A 26 12.99 7.71 -8.94
N PHE A 27 13.32 8.72 -8.13
CA PHE A 27 12.39 9.34 -7.19
C PHE A 27 11.15 9.87 -7.89
N GLY A 28 11.32 10.71 -8.92
CA GLY A 28 10.20 11.32 -9.64
C GLY A 28 9.28 10.28 -10.30
N ALA A 29 9.85 9.23 -10.89
CA ALA A 29 9.08 8.15 -11.51
C ALA A 29 8.29 7.31 -10.48
N MET A 30 8.86 7.08 -9.29
CA MET A 30 8.26 6.22 -8.28
C MET A 30 7.31 6.96 -7.33
N PHE A 31 7.50 8.25 -7.13
CA PHE A 31 6.80 9.03 -6.10
C PHE A 31 5.26 8.93 -6.20
N PRO A 32 4.61 9.13 -7.37
CA PRO A 32 3.14 9.05 -7.45
C PRO A 32 2.60 7.67 -7.04
N TYR A 33 3.30 6.61 -7.47
CA TYR A 33 2.90 5.24 -7.15
C TYR A 33 3.07 4.92 -5.67
N LEU A 34 4.22 5.26 -5.08
CA LEU A 34 4.47 5.00 -3.67
C LEU A 34 3.57 5.86 -2.77
N LYS A 35 3.26 7.10 -3.18
CA LYS A 35 2.29 7.96 -2.48
C LYS A 35 0.91 7.30 -2.43
N GLY A 36 0.45 6.74 -3.54
CA GLY A 36 -0.81 5.99 -3.60
C GLY A 36 -0.81 4.75 -2.70
N ALA A 37 0.31 4.02 -2.62
CA ALA A 37 0.44 2.86 -1.75
C ALA A 37 0.44 3.25 -0.26
N VAL A 38 1.17 4.31 0.12
CA VAL A 38 1.25 4.81 1.51
C VAL A 38 -0.09 5.36 2.00
N ARG A 39 -0.82 6.10 1.16
CA ARG A 39 -2.15 6.66 1.48
C ARG A 39 -3.22 5.60 1.82
N ARG A 40 -2.99 4.32 1.52
CA ARG A 40 -3.87 3.23 1.95
C ARG A 40 -3.76 2.91 3.44
N TYR A 41 -2.71 3.42 4.10
CA TYR A 41 -2.37 3.12 5.49
C TYR A 41 -2.22 4.37 6.36
N ILE A 42 -1.94 5.53 5.77
CA ILE A 42 -1.76 6.83 6.44
C ILE A 42 -2.79 7.81 5.87
N PHE A 43 -3.53 8.47 6.75
CA PHE A 43 -4.65 9.35 6.38
C PHE A 43 -4.29 10.84 6.41
N ASP A 44 -3.33 11.23 7.23
CA ASP A 44 -2.83 12.60 7.33
C ASP A 44 -1.80 12.89 6.22
N GLU A 45 -1.96 14.01 5.50
CA GLU A 45 -1.09 14.33 4.35
C GLU A 45 0.35 14.68 4.75
N ASP A 46 0.53 15.34 5.87
CA ASP A 46 1.86 15.69 6.36
C ASP A 46 2.60 14.40 6.77
N GLU A 47 1.87 13.45 7.37
CA GLU A 47 2.42 12.12 7.69
C GLU A 47 2.77 11.30 6.44
N VAL A 48 2.00 11.43 5.35
CA VAL A 48 2.32 10.77 4.08
C VAL A 48 3.68 11.23 3.54
N GLN A 49 4.01 12.52 3.65
CA GLN A 49 5.31 13.03 3.19
C GLN A 49 6.46 12.48 4.03
N ASP A 50 6.33 12.45 5.35
CA ASP A 50 7.34 11.89 6.26
C ASP A 50 7.60 10.41 5.99
N VAL A 51 6.52 9.63 5.84
CA VAL A 51 6.61 8.19 5.55
C VAL A 51 7.27 7.96 4.19
N LEU A 52 6.94 8.76 3.18
CA LEU A 52 7.57 8.67 1.86
C LEU A 52 9.06 9.01 1.93
N GLN A 53 9.46 10.06 2.65
CA GLN A 53 10.88 10.38 2.83
C GLN A 53 11.65 9.21 3.44
N GLU A 54 11.15 8.66 4.56
CA GLU A 54 11.78 7.51 5.21
C GLU A 54 11.80 6.27 4.30
N ALA A 55 10.72 6.04 3.54
CA ALA A 55 10.67 4.97 2.55
C ALA A 55 11.75 5.14 1.46
N PHE A 56 11.90 6.33 0.88
CA PHE A 56 12.92 6.60 -0.14
C PHE A 56 14.34 6.47 0.42
N ILE A 57 14.59 6.95 1.64
CA ILE A 57 15.87 6.74 2.34
C ILE A 57 16.18 5.24 2.43
N ARG A 58 15.21 4.41 2.82
CA ARG A 58 15.38 2.95 2.92
C ARG A 58 15.53 2.28 1.56
N ILE A 59 14.79 2.72 0.54
CA ILE A 59 14.89 2.23 -0.83
C ILE A 59 16.32 2.43 -1.34
N PHE A 60 16.85 3.65 -1.27
CA PHE A 60 18.21 3.94 -1.75
C PHE A 60 19.28 3.20 -0.93
N LYS A 61 19.13 3.15 0.41
CA LYS A 61 20.06 2.40 1.28
C LYS A 61 20.08 0.89 1.02
N ASN A 62 18.98 0.32 0.57
CA ASN A 62 18.86 -1.12 0.32
C ASN A 62 18.87 -1.47 -1.17
N LEU A 63 19.18 -0.52 -2.04
CA LEU A 63 19.04 -0.70 -3.48
C LEU A 63 19.93 -1.85 -4.02
N GLU A 64 21.07 -2.09 -3.39
CA GLU A 64 21.96 -3.24 -3.68
C GLU A 64 21.28 -4.61 -3.49
N LYS A 65 20.23 -4.67 -2.66
CA LYS A 65 19.47 -5.91 -2.43
C LYS A 65 18.38 -6.14 -3.47
N PHE A 66 18.13 -5.17 -4.35
CA PHE A 66 17.16 -5.34 -5.42
C PHE A 66 17.73 -6.29 -6.49
N ASP A 67 16.95 -7.32 -6.81
CA ASP A 67 17.29 -8.36 -7.76
C ASP A 67 16.20 -8.43 -8.84
N PRO A 68 16.48 -7.94 -10.06
CA PRO A 68 15.52 -7.93 -11.17
C PRO A 68 14.99 -9.32 -11.55
N SER A 69 15.72 -10.40 -11.22
CA SER A 69 15.28 -11.77 -11.50
C SER A 69 14.14 -12.23 -10.58
N LYS A 70 13.98 -11.59 -9.42
CA LYS A 70 12.98 -11.95 -8.40
C LYS A 70 11.69 -11.14 -8.50
N GLY A 71 11.66 -10.10 -9.33
CA GLY A 71 10.48 -9.27 -9.53
C GLY A 71 10.78 -7.87 -10.03
N LYS A 72 9.73 -7.09 -10.26
CA LYS A 72 9.82 -5.71 -10.73
C LYS A 72 10.27 -4.78 -9.61
N PHE A 73 11.07 -3.76 -9.96
CA PHE A 73 11.54 -2.75 -9.02
C PHE A 73 10.39 -2.06 -8.29
N ARG A 74 9.35 -1.70 -9.06
CA ARG A 74 8.14 -1.09 -8.55
C ARG A 74 7.52 -1.84 -7.36
N SER A 75 7.38 -3.17 -7.48
CA SER A 75 6.85 -4.02 -6.42
C SER A 75 7.79 -4.11 -5.22
N TRP A 76 9.10 -4.21 -5.45
CA TRP A 76 10.09 -4.24 -4.37
C TRP A 76 10.10 -2.93 -3.56
N ALA A 77 10.05 -1.78 -4.24
CA ALA A 77 10.00 -0.46 -3.61
C ALA A 77 8.67 -0.23 -2.85
N ALA A 78 7.52 -0.64 -3.43
CA ALA A 78 6.23 -0.61 -2.73
C ALA A 78 6.27 -1.40 -1.42
N ARG A 79 6.91 -2.58 -1.43
CA ARG A 79 7.05 -3.38 -0.22
C ARG A 79 7.83 -2.66 0.87
N ILE A 80 8.83 -1.87 0.53
CA ILE A 80 9.56 -1.05 1.51
C ILE A 80 8.65 0.07 2.03
N ALA A 81 8.00 0.82 1.14
CA ALA A 81 7.14 1.94 1.52
C ALA A 81 5.96 1.53 2.41
N VAL A 82 5.26 0.43 2.06
CA VAL A 82 4.16 -0.12 2.86
C VAL A 82 4.63 -0.57 4.23
N ASN A 83 5.81 -1.20 4.32
CA ASN A 83 6.40 -1.56 5.61
C ASN A 83 6.68 -0.35 6.50
N VAL A 84 7.21 0.73 5.94
CA VAL A 84 7.42 1.99 6.68
C VAL A 84 6.08 2.54 7.15
N ALA A 85 5.10 2.64 6.27
CA ALA A 85 3.76 3.15 6.61
C ALA A 85 3.12 2.39 7.77
N ILE A 86 3.13 1.05 7.73
CA ILE A 86 2.57 0.21 8.80
C ILE A 86 3.34 0.39 10.11
N THR A 87 4.68 0.45 10.04
CA THR A 87 5.52 0.58 11.23
C THR A 87 5.31 1.93 11.92
N GLU A 88 5.29 3.01 11.14
CA GLU A 88 5.11 4.37 11.67
C GLU A 88 3.66 4.60 12.14
N GLY A 89 2.66 4.12 11.40
CA GLY A 89 1.26 4.18 11.81
C GLY A 89 0.97 3.44 13.13
N LYS A 90 1.66 2.32 13.39
CA LYS A 90 1.55 1.58 14.66
C LYS A 90 2.21 2.28 15.84
N LYS A 91 3.41 2.84 15.64
CA LYS A 91 4.08 3.63 16.69
C LYS A 91 3.20 4.78 17.15
N ARG A 92 2.48 5.39 16.21
CA ARG A 92 1.61 6.56 16.46
C ARG A 92 0.27 6.19 17.09
N GLN A 93 -0.38 5.10 16.68
CA GLN A 93 -1.55 4.56 17.41
C GLN A 93 -1.23 4.30 18.89
N ARG A 94 -0.03 3.80 19.19
CA ARG A 94 0.43 3.60 20.58
C ARG A 94 0.66 4.91 21.35
N ILE A 95 0.88 6.04 20.67
CA ILE A 95 1.05 7.37 21.27
C ILE A 95 -0.31 8.08 21.40
N GLN A 96 -1.26 7.81 20.50
CA GLN A 96 -2.61 8.40 20.48
C GLN A 96 -3.65 7.68 21.37
N GLU A 97 -3.28 6.63 22.12
CA GLU A 97 -4.13 6.04 23.18
C GLU A 97 -4.25 6.95 24.44
N LEU A 98 -4.29 8.27 24.25
CA LEU A 98 -4.78 9.27 25.19
C LEU A 98 -6.20 9.68 24.74
N PRO A 99 -7.17 9.82 25.66
CA PRO A 99 -8.58 9.84 25.28
C PRO A 99 -8.96 11.16 24.60
N GLY A 100 -9.32 11.09 23.32
CA GLY A 100 -9.85 12.23 22.59
C GLY A 100 -9.96 11.96 21.09
N GLN A 101 -11.18 11.69 20.65
CA GLN A 101 -11.72 11.76 19.27
C GLN A 101 -10.74 12.13 18.14
N THR A 102 -10.85 11.42 17.01
CA THR A 102 -11.40 12.04 15.79
C THR A 102 -11.80 11.00 14.74
N SER A 103 -13.10 10.93 14.48
CA SER A 103 -13.65 10.50 13.20
C SER A 103 -13.49 11.70 12.27
N LEU A 104 -12.65 11.64 11.23
CA LEU A 104 -12.53 12.75 10.28
C LEU A 104 -12.38 12.31 8.83
N GLU A 105 -13.01 13.13 8.00
CA GLU A 105 -13.37 12.99 6.60
C GLU A 105 -12.15 12.98 5.68
N VAL A 106 -12.24 12.22 4.58
CA VAL A 106 -11.20 12.14 3.56
C VAL A 106 -11.58 13.03 2.38
N ASP A 107 -10.64 13.90 1.98
CA ASP A 107 -10.70 14.75 0.79
C ASP A 107 -10.91 13.90 -0.50
N PRO A 108 -12.00 14.11 -1.26
CA PRO A 108 -12.31 13.36 -2.48
C PRO A 108 -11.37 13.62 -3.68
N SER A 109 -10.42 14.57 -3.62
CA SER A 109 -9.73 15.05 -4.83
C SER A 109 -8.59 14.16 -5.36
N ALA A 110 -8.33 12.99 -4.77
CA ALA A 110 -7.29 12.04 -5.24
C ALA A 110 -7.84 10.93 -6.17
N LEU A 111 -9.03 11.15 -6.74
CA LEU A 111 -9.89 10.12 -7.32
C LEU A 111 -9.86 10.12 -8.85
N GLU A 112 -8.69 9.90 -9.46
CA GLU A 112 -8.63 9.65 -10.90
C GLU A 112 -8.83 8.15 -11.17
N THR A 113 -10.11 7.74 -11.13
CA THR A 113 -10.79 6.74 -11.99
C THR A 113 -12.13 6.43 -11.30
N LEU A 114 -13.23 6.96 -11.84
CA LEU A 114 -14.59 6.93 -11.25
C LEU A 114 -15.16 5.53 -10.94
N ALA A 115 -14.54 4.43 -11.39
CA ALA A 115 -14.92 3.06 -11.00
C ALA A 115 -14.19 2.55 -9.74
N LEU A 116 -13.01 3.09 -9.42
CA LEU A 116 -12.19 2.65 -8.29
C LEU A 116 -12.62 3.34 -6.99
N GLY A 117 -13.16 4.56 -7.07
CA GLY A 117 -13.59 5.34 -5.92
C GLY A 117 -14.75 4.73 -5.14
N ASP A 118 -15.73 4.18 -5.85
CA ASP A 118 -16.87 3.47 -5.25
C ASP A 118 -16.45 2.15 -4.61
N LEU A 119 -15.48 1.45 -5.20
CA LEU A 119 -14.90 0.25 -4.61
C LEU A 119 -14.13 0.58 -3.33
N ILE A 120 -13.32 1.64 -3.34
CA ILE A 120 -12.56 2.08 -2.17
C ILE A 120 -13.49 2.54 -1.05
N SER A 121 -14.53 3.34 -1.34
CA SER A 121 -15.47 3.83 -0.34
C SER A 121 -16.24 2.70 0.34
N VAL A 122 -16.66 1.68 -0.42
CA VAL A 122 -17.31 0.51 0.15
C VAL A 122 -16.30 -0.35 0.91
N LEU A 123 -15.09 -0.60 0.38
CA LEU A 123 -14.05 -1.34 1.11
C LEU A 123 -13.65 -0.67 2.44
N LYS A 124 -13.80 0.65 2.59
CA LYS A 124 -13.62 1.34 3.89
C LYS A 124 -14.63 0.89 4.96
N GLY A 125 -15.77 0.30 4.58
CA GLY A 125 -16.71 -0.31 5.52
C GLY A 125 -16.28 -1.67 6.06
N MET A 126 -15.15 -2.21 5.56
CA MET A 126 -14.58 -3.45 6.08
C MET A 126 -13.86 -3.18 7.41
N PRO A 127 -13.96 -4.07 8.40
CA PRO A 127 -13.14 -3.97 9.61
C PRO A 127 -11.66 -3.80 9.26
N LYS A 128 -11.00 -2.81 9.86
CA LYS A 128 -9.64 -2.37 9.52
C LYS A 128 -8.66 -3.54 9.44
N GLU A 129 -8.72 -4.45 10.40
CA GLU A 129 -7.81 -5.60 10.49
C GLU A 129 -7.97 -6.58 9.31
N GLN A 130 -9.18 -6.66 8.76
CA GLN A 130 -9.47 -7.48 7.59
C GLN A 130 -9.02 -6.78 6.31
N TYR A 131 -9.25 -5.47 6.22
CA TYR A 131 -8.81 -4.63 5.11
C TYR A 131 -7.29 -4.63 4.96
N GLU A 132 -6.56 -4.44 6.05
CA GLU A 132 -5.09 -4.44 6.06
C GLU A 132 -4.54 -5.76 5.51
N VAL A 133 -5.06 -6.89 5.97
CA VAL A 133 -4.63 -8.23 5.51
C VAL A 133 -5.04 -8.46 4.06
N LEU A 134 -6.24 -8.03 3.64
CA LEU A 134 -6.68 -8.15 2.26
C LEU A 134 -5.78 -7.36 1.32
N ASN A 135 -5.48 -6.10 1.65
CA ASN A 135 -4.63 -5.25 0.83
C ASN A 135 -3.21 -5.81 0.75
N LEU A 136 -2.63 -6.19 1.88
CA LEU A 136 -1.29 -6.80 1.91
C LEU A 136 -1.21 -8.11 1.10
N TYR A 137 -2.23 -8.96 1.16
CA TYR A 137 -2.20 -10.24 0.47
C TYR A 137 -2.52 -10.11 -1.03
N VAL A 138 -3.63 -9.43 -1.36
CA VAL A 138 -4.18 -9.41 -2.73
C VAL A 138 -3.53 -8.35 -3.59
N VAL A 139 -3.26 -7.17 -3.02
CA VAL A 139 -2.74 -6.03 -3.77
C VAL A 139 -1.22 -6.00 -3.73
N GLU A 140 -0.64 -6.18 -2.55
CA GLU A 140 0.82 -6.10 -2.37
C GLU A 140 1.53 -7.46 -2.52
N GLY A 141 0.77 -8.56 -2.58
CA GLY A 141 1.30 -9.91 -2.86
C GLY A 141 2.08 -10.57 -1.72
N TYR A 142 1.94 -10.09 -0.47
CA TYR A 142 2.61 -10.70 0.68
C TYR A 142 1.98 -12.04 1.07
N ASN A 143 2.81 -12.97 1.53
CA ASN A 143 2.32 -14.21 2.13
C ASN A 143 1.96 -14.03 3.62
N HIS A 144 1.21 -14.97 4.19
CA HIS A 144 0.74 -14.87 5.59
C HIS A 144 1.85 -14.79 6.64
N LYS A 145 3.04 -15.36 6.37
CA LYS A 145 4.18 -15.27 7.27
C LYS A 145 4.74 -13.85 7.29
N GLU A 146 4.89 -13.23 6.12
CA GLU A 146 5.31 -11.84 5.98
C GLU A 146 4.30 -10.89 6.63
N ILE A 147 3.02 -11.07 6.32
CA ILE A 147 1.93 -10.27 6.90
C ILE A 147 1.92 -10.40 8.43
N GLY A 148 2.12 -11.60 8.97
CA GLY A 148 2.21 -11.82 10.41
C GLY A 148 3.33 -11.01 11.06
N GLY A 149 4.52 -11.00 10.44
CA GLY A 149 5.65 -10.19 10.90
C GLY A 149 5.37 -8.68 10.83
N MET A 150 4.78 -8.20 9.73
CA MET A 150 4.43 -6.78 9.55
C MET A 150 3.37 -6.31 10.53
N LEU A 151 2.33 -7.13 10.72
CA LEU A 151 1.19 -6.81 11.57
C LEU A 151 1.36 -7.22 13.03
N GLY A 152 2.43 -7.95 13.40
CA GLY A 152 2.65 -8.39 14.78
C GLY A 152 1.59 -9.41 15.24
N ILE A 153 1.12 -10.25 14.32
CA ILE A 153 0.08 -11.25 14.54
C ILE A 153 0.55 -12.63 14.08
N ALA A 154 -0.10 -13.69 14.57
CA ALA A 154 0.14 -15.04 14.07
C ALA A 154 -0.25 -15.18 12.58
N PRO A 155 0.51 -15.92 11.74
CA PRO A 155 0.14 -16.21 10.35
C PRO A 155 -1.24 -16.84 10.20
N GLU A 156 -1.67 -17.63 11.18
CA GLU A 156 -3.00 -18.25 11.27
C GLU A 156 -4.10 -17.18 11.40
N LEU A 157 -3.86 -16.15 12.21
CA LEU A 157 -4.78 -15.02 12.34
C LEU A 157 -4.84 -14.20 11.04
N SER A 158 -3.73 -14.06 10.33
CA SER A 158 -3.71 -13.48 8.98
C SER A 158 -4.61 -14.27 8.01
N ARG A 159 -4.48 -15.61 7.97
CA ARG A 159 -5.38 -16.47 7.16
C ARG A 159 -6.85 -16.27 7.52
N GLN A 160 -7.19 -16.27 8.81
CA GLN A 160 -8.55 -16.07 9.29
C GLN A 160 -9.12 -14.70 8.88
N ARG A 161 -8.33 -13.63 9.03
CA ARG A 161 -8.70 -12.27 8.62
C ARG A 161 -8.93 -12.18 7.11
N LEU A 162 -8.09 -12.81 6.29
CA LEU A 162 -8.29 -12.86 4.84
C LEU A 162 -9.57 -13.60 4.45
N THR A 163 -9.86 -14.73 5.09
CA THR A 163 -11.13 -15.47 4.86
C THR A 163 -12.34 -14.61 5.20
N ARG A 164 -12.30 -13.89 6.32
CA ARG A 164 -13.37 -12.95 6.71
C ARG A 164 -13.49 -11.79 5.74
N ALA A 165 -12.37 -11.23 5.28
CA ALA A 165 -12.35 -10.17 4.27
C ALA A 165 -12.99 -10.62 2.95
N ARG A 166 -12.63 -11.81 2.45
CA ARG A 166 -13.24 -12.39 1.24
C ARG A 166 -14.74 -12.60 1.41
N LYS A 167 -15.18 -13.12 2.55
CA LYS A 167 -16.61 -13.28 2.85
C LYS A 167 -17.31 -11.92 2.86
N TRP A 168 -16.73 -10.92 3.54
CA TRP A 168 -17.27 -9.57 3.60
C TRP A 168 -17.48 -8.97 2.19
N VAL A 169 -16.51 -9.17 1.28
CA VAL A 169 -16.63 -8.75 -0.13
C VAL A 169 -17.70 -9.57 -0.84
N MET A 170 -17.72 -10.90 -0.73
CA MET A 170 -18.73 -11.72 -1.39
C MET A 170 -20.16 -11.42 -0.93
N ASP A 171 -20.35 -11.02 0.33
CA ASP A 171 -21.68 -10.66 0.85
C ASP A 171 -22.18 -9.35 0.24
N ARG A 172 -21.27 -8.41 -0.05
CA ARG A 172 -21.60 -7.04 -0.53
C ARG A 172 -21.39 -6.81 -2.01
N PHE A 173 -20.70 -7.69 -2.71
CA PHE A 173 -20.37 -7.53 -4.13
C PHE A 173 -20.67 -8.81 -4.91
N LYS A 174 -21.00 -8.63 -6.18
CA LYS A 174 -21.12 -9.69 -7.19
C LYS A 174 -20.03 -9.50 -8.23
N LEU A 175 -19.50 -10.61 -8.74
CA LEU A 175 -18.60 -10.60 -9.89
C LEU A 175 -19.44 -10.61 -11.17
N SER A 176 -19.22 -9.65 -12.05
CA SER A 176 -19.85 -9.59 -13.37
C SER A 176 -18.83 -9.10 -14.38
N GLY A 177 -18.56 -9.89 -15.42
CA GLY A 177 -17.60 -9.52 -16.47
C GLY A 177 -16.14 -9.32 -16.00
N GLY A 178 -15.77 -9.83 -14.81
CA GLY A 178 -14.45 -9.60 -14.21
C GLY A 178 -14.39 -8.39 -13.26
N GLU A 179 -15.48 -7.64 -13.13
CA GLU A 179 -15.57 -6.49 -12.23
C GLU A 179 -16.35 -6.83 -10.95
N LEU A 180 -15.92 -6.24 -9.83
CA LEU A 180 -16.61 -6.29 -8.56
C LEU A 180 -17.70 -5.21 -8.54
N ILE A 181 -18.95 -5.63 -8.66
CA ILE A 181 -20.12 -4.73 -8.64
C ILE A 181 -20.80 -4.83 -7.27
N PRO A 182 -21.07 -3.71 -6.57
CA PRO A 182 -21.85 -3.75 -5.33
C PRO A 182 -23.20 -4.44 -5.55
N LYS A 183 -23.54 -5.37 -4.67
CA LYS A 183 -24.90 -5.89 -4.53
C LYS A 183 -25.68 -4.75 -3.91
N MET A 184 -26.49 -4.04 -4.69
CA MET A 184 -27.45 -3.07 -4.15
C MET A 184 -28.32 -3.79 -3.12
N GLN A 185 -28.05 -3.57 -1.83
CA GLN A 185 -28.97 -3.85 -0.74
C GLN A 185 -29.31 -2.50 -0.12
N ASN A 186 -30.52 -2.05 -0.45
CA ASN A 186 -31.32 -0.97 0.14
C ASN A 186 -30.60 -0.10 1.17
N LEU A 187 -30.17 1.09 0.74
CA LEU A 187 -30.18 2.26 1.61
C LEU A 187 -31.65 2.56 1.92
N SER A 188 -32.13 2.01 3.03
CA SER A 188 -33.41 2.36 3.65
C SER A 188 -33.20 2.50 5.14
#